data_AF-A0AAV7FV50-F1
#
_entry.id   AF-A0AAV7FV50-F1
#
_cell.length_a   1.000
_cell.length_b   1.000
_cell.length_c   1.000
_cell.angle_alpha   90.00
_cell.angle_beta   90.00
_cell.angle_gamma   90.00
#
_symmetry.space_group_name_H-M   'P 1'
#
loop_
_entity.id
_entity.type
_entity.pdbx_description
1 polymer ?
#
loop_
_entity_poly.entity_id
_entity_poly.type
_entity_poly.pdbx_seq_one_letter_code
_entity_poly.pdbx_strand_id
1 'polypeptide(L)'
;MKIWSDPIEFHSEEEPYIDRISFYQRKTGFTEAVQTGVGQLNSIPIAIGVMDFQFMGGSMGSVVGEKITRLIEYATNRSLPVIIVCASGGARMQEGSLSLMQMAKIYSASYDYQ
;
A
#
# COMPACT_ATOMS: atom_id res chain seq x y z
N MET A 1 -8.89 9.61 -6.39
CA MET A 1 -7.68 10.31 -6.89
C MET A 1 -6.81 9.25 -7.55
N LYS A 2 -6.50 9.37 -8.86
CA LYS A 2 -5.57 8.46 -9.55
C LYS A 2 -4.15 8.82 -9.10
N ILE A 3 -3.44 7.90 -8.45
CA ILE A 3 -2.12 8.17 -7.83
C ILE A 3 -1.03 7.22 -8.39
N TRP A 4 -1.35 6.44 -9.42
CA TRP A 4 -0.42 5.53 -10.11
C TRP A 4 0.27 6.26 -11.25
N SER A 5 1.31 7.03 -10.92
CA SER A 5 2.19 7.69 -11.89
C SER A 5 3.48 6.89 -12.08
N ASP A 6 4.22 7.18 -13.15
CA ASP A 6 5.59 6.69 -13.35
C ASP A 6 6.58 7.82 -13.00
N PRO A 7 6.94 7.97 -11.72
CA PRO A 7 7.63 9.16 -11.23
C PRO A 7 9.10 9.24 -11.69
N ILE A 8 9.67 8.13 -12.14
CA ILE A 8 11.08 8.06 -12.55
C ILE A 8 11.25 7.73 -14.03
N GLU A 9 10.16 7.72 -14.81
CA GLU A 9 10.14 7.30 -16.21
C GLU A 9 10.89 5.98 -16.39
N PHE A 10 10.44 4.95 -15.67
CA PHE A 10 11.18 3.71 -15.57
C PHE A 10 11.29 3.03 -16.95
N HIS A 11 12.46 3.12 -17.56
CA HIS A 11 12.76 2.49 -18.83
C HIS A 11 13.15 1.03 -18.62
N SER A 12 12.21 0.11 -18.84
CA SER A 12 12.49 -1.31 -19.04
C SER A 12 12.63 -1.64 -20.53
N GLU A 13 13.45 -2.64 -20.86
CA GLU A 13 13.40 -3.30 -22.18
C GLU A 13 12.06 -4.06 -22.40
N GLU A 14 11.32 -4.31 -21.31
CA GLU A 14 9.98 -4.90 -21.25
C GLU A 14 8.85 -3.83 -21.30
N GLU A 15 7.61 -4.25 -20.97
CA GLU A 15 6.42 -3.38 -20.92
C GLU A 15 6.56 -2.16 -19.97
N PRO A 16 6.06 -0.97 -20.37
CA PRO A 16 6.03 0.23 -19.53
C PRO A 16 5.40 0.01 -18.16
N TYR A 17 5.90 0.71 -17.13
CA TYR A 17 5.42 0.56 -15.76
C TYR A 17 3.90 0.78 -15.61
N ILE A 18 3.36 1.79 -16.29
CA ILE A 18 1.92 2.10 -16.29
C ILE A 18 1.09 0.96 -16.90
N ASP A 19 1.60 0.30 -17.93
CA ASP A 19 0.92 -0.82 -18.57
C ASP A 19 0.91 -2.05 -17.66
N ARG A 20 2.01 -2.29 -16.93
CA ARG A 20 2.07 -3.31 -15.89
C ARG A 20 1.06 -3.06 -14.79
N ILE A 21 0.96 -1.84 -14.27
CA ILE A 21 -0.06 -1.47 -13.26
C ILE A 21 -1.46 -1.77 -13.81
N SER A 22 -1.75 -1.31 -15.03
CA SER A 22 -3.05 -1.51 -15.67
C SER A 22 -3.38 -2.99 -15.89
N PHE A 23 -2.38 -3.81 -16.24
CA PHE A 23 -2.51 -5.25 -16.36
C PHE A 23 -2.89 -5.89 -15.01
N TYR A 24 -2.17 -5.59 -13.93
CA TYR A 24 -2.47 -6.16 -12.61
C TYR A 24 -3.81 -5.67 -12.06
N GLN A 25 -4.19 -4.41 -12.30
CA GLN A 25 -5.51 -3.90 -11.94
C GLN A 25 -6.64 -4.67 -12.62
N ARG A 26 -6.50 -4.98 -13.92
CA ARG A 26 -7.47 -5.83 -14.64
C ARG A 26 -7.46 -7.26 -14.13
N LYS A 27 -6.28 -7.80 -13.81
CA LYS A 27 -6.11 -9.19 -13.38
C LYS A 27 -6.69 -9.46 -11.98
N THR A 28 -6.45 -8.57 -11.02
CA THR A 28 -6.89 -8.77 -9.63
C THR A 28 -8.22 -8.09 -9.31
N GLY A 29 -8.65 -7.12 -10.14
CA GLY A 29 -9.80 -6.25 -9.85
C GLY A 29 -9.51 -5.20 -8.78
N PHE A 30 -8.29 -5.14 -8.26
CA PHE A 30 -7.87 -4.16 -7.25
C PHE A 30 -7.16 -2.98 -7.87
N THR A 31 -7.29 -1.82 -7.23
CA THR A 31 -6.52 -0.64 -7.64
C THR A 31 -5.04 -0.75 -7.28
N GLU A 32 -4.70 -1.58 -6.28
CA GLU A 32 -3.33 -1.81 -5.80
C GLU A 32 -3.16 -3.07 -4.96
N ALA A 33 -1.91 -3.44 -4.69
CA ALA A 33 -1.40 -4.41 -3.73
C ALA A 33 -1.81 -4.26 -2.26
N VAL A 34 -2.64 -3.28 -1.88
CA VAL A 34 -3.21 -3.24 -0.52
C VAL A 34 -4.65 -2.78 -0.55
N GLN A 35 -5.52 -3.51 0.16
CA GLN A 35 -6.89 -3.09 0.47
C GLN A 35 -6.96 -2.65 1.92
N THR A 36 -7.58 -1.50 2.18
CA THR A 36 -7.69 -0.93 3.51
C THR A 36 -9.15 -0.61 3.81
N GLY A 37 -9.54 -0.73 5.07
CA GLY A 37 -10.90 -0.47 5.49
C GLY A 37 -11.08 -0.56 7.00
N VAL A 38 -12.33 -0.40 7.43
CA VAL A 38 -12.75 -0.57 8.82
C VAL A 38 -13.75 -1.70 8.90
N GLY A 39 -13.74 -2.42 10.01
CA GLY A 39 -14.63 -3.54 10.24
C GLY A 39 -14.88 -3.75 11.72
N GLN A 40 -15.50 -4.88 12.05
CA GLN A 40 -15.67 -5.32 13.42
C GLN A 40 -15.14 -6.75 13.56
N LEU A 41 -14.39 -7.00 14.63
CA LEU A 41 -13.95 -8.32 15.04
C LEU A 41 -14.50 -8.58 16.44
N ASN A 42 -15.43 -9.54 16.58
CA ASN A 42 -16.12 -9.80 17.85
C ASN A 42 -16.74 -8.53 18.46
N SER A 43 -17.41 -7.71 17.64
CA SER A 43 -17.98 -6.40 18.02
C SER A 43 -16.98 -5.31 18.39
N ILE A 44 -15.67 -5.57 18.31
CA ILE A 44 -14.63 -4.56 18.50
C ILE A 44 -14.37 -3.89 17.15
N PRO A 45 -14.55 -2.55 17.03
CA PRO A 45 -14.25 -1.85 15.79
C PRO A 45 -12.75 -1.86 15.55
N ILE A 46 -12.34 -2.25 14.34
CA ILE A 46 -10.93 -2.34 13.94
C ILE A 46 -10.69 -1.63 12.62
N ALA A 47 -9.45 -1.18 12.43
CA ALA A 47 -8.91 -0.78 11.13
C ALA A 47 -8.09 -1.94 10.57
N ILE A 48 -8.31 -2.31 9.30
CA ILE A 48 -7.63 -3.45 8.68
C ILE A 48 -7.04 -3.09 7.32
N GLY A 49 -5.81 -3.53 7.09
CA GLY A 49 -5.12 -3.48 5.81
C GLY A 49 -4.72 -4.90 5.39
N VAL A 50 -5.05 -5.31 4.16
CA VAL A 50 -4.69 -6.62 3.61
C VAL A 50 -3.90 -6.41 2.33
N MET A 51 -2.65 -6.86 2.33
CA MET A 51 -1.81 -6.82 1.14
C MET A 51 -2.09 -8.02 0.23
N ASP A 52 -2.03 -7.81 -1.08
CA ASP A 52 -2.23 -8.84 -2.10
C ASP A 52 -0.97 -9.06 -2.92
N PHE A 53 -0.36 -10.24 -2.75
CA PHE A 53 0.84 -10.64 -3.47
C PHE A 53 0.62 -10.79 -4.98
N GLN A 54 -0.62 -11.05 -5.43
CA GLN A 54 -0.91 -11.20 -6.86
C GLN A 54 -0.72 -9.89 -7.62
N PHE A 55 -0.84 -8.74 -6.94
CA PHE A 55 -0.60 -7.44 -7.52
C PHE A 55 0.88 -7.08 -7.41
N MET A 56 1.63 -7.24 -8.50
CA MET A 56 3.06 -6.88 -8.56
C MET A 56 3.90 -7.44 -7.39
N GLY A 57 3.63 -8.69 -6.98
CA GLY A 57 4.33 -9.33 -5.86
C GLY A 57 4.02 -8.69 -4.50
N GLY A 58 2.92 -7.95 -4.38
CA GLY A 58 2.57 -7.21 -3.16
C GLY A 58 3.56 -6.09 -2.84
N SER A 59 4.36 -5.66 -3.83
CA SER A 59 5.47 -4.72 -3.58
C SER A 59 4.96 -3.39 -3.03
N MET A 60 5.74 -2.73 -2.17
CA MET A 60 5.33 -1.46 -1.56
C MET A 60 5.78 -0.28 -2.43
N GLY A 61 4.83 0.31 -3.16
CA GLY A 61 4.99 1.60 -3.84
C GLY A 61 4.35 2.75 -3.06
N SER A 62 4.38 3.96 -3.62
CA SER A 62 3.94 5.22 -2.99
C SER A 62 2.51 5.15 -2.48
N VAL A 63 1.62 4.53 -3.24
CA VAL A 63 0.20 4.46 -2.84
C VAL A 63 -0.07 3.37 -1.81
N VAL A 64 0.69 2.27 -1.82
CA VAL A 64 0.62 1.28 -0.73
C VAL A 64 1.01 1.97 0.58
N GLY A 65 2.11 2.73 0.54
CA GLY A 65 2.55 3.59 1.64
C GLY A 65 1.46 4.53 2.12
N GLU A 66 0.93 5.35 1.22
CA GLU A 66 -0.15 6.30 1.50
C GLU A 66 -1.39 5.65 2.12
N LYS A 67 -1.87 4.52 1.55
CA LYS A 67 -3.05 3.82 2.07
C LYS A 67 -2.84 3.28 3.47
N ILE A 68 -1.66 2.74 3.76
CA ILE A 68 -1.33 2.23 5.10
C ILE A 68 -1.19 3.38 6.08
N THR A 69 -0.47 4.45 5.73
CA THR A 69 -0.33 5.65 6.57
C THR A 69 -1.69 6.22 6.94
N ARG A 70 -2.58 6.43 5.97
CA ARG A 70 -3.94 6.95 6.23
C ARG A 70 -4.77 6.02 7.10
N LEU A 71 -4.61 4.70 6.94
CA LEU A 71 -5.30 3.72 7.79
C LEU A 71 -4.84 3.85 9.25
N ILE A 72 -3.53 3.97 9.47
CA ILE A 72 -2.93 4.14 10.80
C ILE A 72 -3.40 5.47 11.39
N GLU A 73 -3.25 6.60 10.69
CA GLU A 73 -3.71 7.91 11.16
C GLU A 73 -5.20 7.92 11.51
N TYR A 74 -6.03 7.29 10.67
CA TYR A 74 -7.47 7.17 10.91
C TYR A 74 -7.76 6.36 12.18
N ALA A 75 -7.07 5.23 12.36
CA ALA A 75 -7.21 4.38 13.52
C ALA A 75 -6.73 5.06 14.80
N THR A 76 -5.60 5.77 14.73
CA THR A 76 -5.04 6.59 15.81
C THR A 76 -6.05 7.62 16.28
N ASN A 77 -6.61 8.41 15.35
CA ASN A 77 -7.61 9.45 15.67
C ASN A 77 -8.90 8.90 16.31
N ARG A 78 -9.17 7.60 16.17
CA ARG A 78 -10.37 6.94 16.68
C ARG A 78 -10.08 5.88 17.74
N SER A 79 -8.82 5.78 18.17
CA SER A 79 -8.34 4.77 19.11
C SER A 79 -8.76 3.34 18.73
N LEU A 80 -8.67 3.01 17.43
CA LEU A 80 -9.01 1.69 16.91
C LEU A 80 -7.76 0.79 16.86
N PRO A 81 -7.87 -0.51 17.20
CA PRO A 81 -6.83 -1.47 16.89
C PRO A 81 -6.60 -1.55 15.38
N VAL A 82 -5.33 -1.61 14.97
CA VAL A 82 -4.91 -1.76 13.57
C VAL A 82 -4.41 -3.17 13.34
N ILE A 83 -4.91 -3.82 12.28
CA ILE A 83 -4.42 -5.11 11.82
C ILE A 83 -3.92 -4.96 10.39
N ILE A 84 -2.65 -5.31 10.14
CA ILE A 84 -2.09 -5.32 8.78
C ILE A 84 -1.65 -6.74 8.45
N VAL A 85 -2.26 -7.33 7.43
CA VAL A 85 -1.86 -8.62 6.86
C VAL A 85 -0.84 -8.35 5.76
N CYS A 86 0.42 -8.59 6.08
CA CYS A 86 1.55 -8.33 5.19
C CYS A 86 1.79 -9.49 4.23
N ALA A 87 1.80 -9.20 2.94
CA ALA A 87 2.19 -10.11 1.87
C ALA A 87 2.90 -9.28 0.80
N SER A 88 4.24 -9.27 0.83
CA SER A 88 5.04 -8.38 0.00
C SER A 88 6.40 -8.99 -0.34
N GLY A 89 6.82 -8.82 -1.60
CA GLY A 89 8.17 -9.10 -2.07
C GLY A 89 9.18 -7.98 -1.79
N GLY A 90 8.78 -6.89 -1.13
CA GLY A 90 9.64 -5.76 -0.79
C GLY A 90 9.23 -4.44 -1.45
N ALA A 91 10.18 -3.51 -1.61
CA ALA A 91 9.94 -2.20 -2.21
C ALA A 91 9.64 -2.30 -3.71
N ARG A 92 8.80 -1.39 -4.22
CA ARG A 92 8.52 -1.31 -5.66
C ARG A 92 9.65 -0.59 -6.39
N MET A 93 10.56 -1.36 -6.99
CA MET A 93 11.76 -0.83 -7.65
C MET A 93 11.43 0.19 -8.76
N GLN A 94 10.28 0.06 -9.41
CA GLN A 94 9.82 0.96 -10.46
C GLN A 94 9.53 2.39 -9.97
N GLU A 95 9.44 2.61 -8.65
CA GLU A 95 9.33 3.95 -8.07
C GLU A 95 10.61 4.39 -7.33
N GLY A 96 11.67 3.57 -7.38
CA GLY A 96 12.98 3.88 -6.83
C GLY A 96 12.96 4.25 -5.34
N SER A 97 13.57 5.39 -5.00
CA SER A 97 13.69 5.88 -3.63
C SER A 97 12.34 6.22 -2.99
N LEU A 98 11.30 6.51 -3.79
CA LEU A 98 9.96 6.80 -3.26
C LEU A 98 9.36 5.60 -2.53
N SER A 99 9.61 4.38 -3.04
CA SER A 99 9.20 3.14 -2.38
C SER A 99 9.90 2.93 -1.04
N LEU A 100 11.19 3.27 -0.94
CA LEU A 100 11.93 3.19 0.31
C LEU A 100 11.39 4.17 1.35
N MET A 101 11.09 5.41 0.93
CA MET A 101 10.56 6.45 1.82
C MET A 101 9.18 6.09 2.41
N GLN A 102 8.41 5.20 1.77
CA GLN A 102 7.15 4.74 2.35
C GLN A 102 7.34 3.97 3.65
N MET A 103 8.46 3.25 3.82
CA MET A 103 8.75 2.56 5.08
C MET A 103 8.91 3.56 6.23
N ALA A 104 9.67 4.63 6.00
CA ALA A 104 9.87 5.70 6.98
C ALA A 104 8.55 6.39 7.33
N LYS A 105 7.70 6.64 6.33
CA LYS A 105 6.39 7.28 6.50
C LYS A 105 5.39 6.41 7.29
N ILE A 106 5.34 5.11 7.02
CA ILE A 106 4.50 4.19 7.79
C ILE A 106 5.02 4.11 9.24
N TYR A 107 6.34 4.01 9.41
CA TYR A 107 6.95 3.94 10.72
C TYR A 107 6.66 5.18 11.56
N SER A 108 6.80 6.39 10.99
CA SER A 108 6.48 7.63 11.71
C SER A 108 5.03 7.68 12.16
N ALA A 109 4.08 7.29 11.29
CA ALA A 109 2.66 7.28 11.63
C ALA A 109 2.32 6.26 12.73
N SER A 110 3.08 5.17 12.84
CA SER A 110 2.89 4.17 13.89
C SER A 110 3.52 4.58 15.23
N TYR A 111 4.56 5.43 15.22
CA TYR A 111 5.32 5.79 16.41
C TYR A 111 4.56 6.74 17.33
N ASP A 112 3.65 7.54 16.81
CA ASP A 112 2.92 8.58 17.57
C ASP A 112 2.08 8.02 18.75
N TYR A 113 1.92 6.70 18.90
CA TYR A 113 1.13 6.05 19.96
C TYR A 113 1.74 4.77 20.54
N GLN A 114 3.07 4.58 20.41
CA GLN A 114 3.80 3.54 21.15
C GLN A 114 4.16 4.02 22.56
#